data_AF-A0A7X1ZPF2-F1
#
_entry.id   AF-A0A7X1ZPF2-F1
#
_cell.length_a   1.000
_cell.length_b   1.000
_cell.length_c   1.000
_cell.angle_alpha   90.00
_cell.angle_beta   90.00
_cell.angle_gamma   90.00
#
_symmetry.space_group_name_H-M   'P 1'
#
loop_
_entity.id
_entity.type
_entity.pdbx_description
1 polymer ?
#
loop_
_entity_poly.entity_id
_entity_poly.type
_entity_poly.pdbx_seq_one_letter_code
_entity_poly.pdbx_strand_id
1 'polypeptide(L)' 'MKKQFKSVFIVILFVLWTVFSSTLSGAVEPQSSYSEAIKEFEKFVEEQMALDKAPGLSVGFKKGDFIWTKGFGFSDL' A
#
# COMPACT_ATOMS: atom_id res chain seq x y z
N MET A 1 -39.65 -10.95 31.67
CA MET A 1 -38.74 -9.84 31.25
C MET A 1 -37.28 -10.26 31.02
N LYS A 2 -36.77 -11.38 31.57
CA LYS A 2 -35.35 -11.80 31.44
C LYS A 2 -34.88 -12.18 30.02
N LYS A 3 -35.79 -12.53 29.10
CA LYS A 3 -35.47 -12.95 27.71
C LYS A 3 -35.16 -11.76 26.78
N GLN A 4 -35.83 -10.63 27.01
CA GLN A 4 -35.63 -9.37 26.28
C GLN A 4 -34.22 -8.80 26.57
N PHE A 5 -33.78 -8.88 27.82
CA PHE A 5 -32.48 -8.37 28.27
C PHE A 5 -31.30 -9.10 27.64
N LYS A 6 -31.39 -10.43 27.48
CA LYS A 6 -30.34 -11.23 26.83
C LYS A 6 -30.20 -10.90 25.35
N SER A 7 -31.31 -10.63 24.67
CA SER A 7 -31.32 -10.29 23.24
C SER A 7 -30.72 -8.91 23.01
N VAL A 8 -31.06 -7.92 23.85
CA VAL A 8 -30.46 -6.57 23.80
C VAL A 8 -28.96 -6.62 24.09
N PHE A 9 -28.54 -7.42 25.06
CA PHE A 9 -27.12 -7.58 25.39
C PHE A 9 -26.31 -8.18 24.24
N ILE A 10 -26.86 -9.18 23.53
CA ILE A 10 -26.22 -9.79 22.36
C ILE A 10 -26.09 -8.77 21.21
N VAL A 11 -27.11 -7.96 20.97
CA VAL A 11 -27.06 -6.91 19.92
C VAL A 11 -26.02 -5.86 20.25
N ILE A 12 -25.95 -5.40 21.51
CA ILE A 12 -24.93 -4.43 21.95
C ILE A 12 -23.52 -5.00 21.79
N LEU A 13 -23.32 -6.28 22.15
CA LEU A 13 -22.02 -6.94 22.03
C LEU A 13 -21.62 -7.13 20.57
N PHE A 14 -22.57 -7.38 19.68
CA PHE A 14 -22.34 -7.47 18.23
C PHE A 14 -21.96 -6.11 17.64
N VAL A 15 -22.64 -5.04 18.03
CA VAL A 15 -22.32 -3.65 17.62
C VAL A 15 -20.94 -3.22 18.13
N LEU A 16 -20.60 -3.58 19.38
CA LEU A 16 -19.25 -3.32 19.92
C LEU A 16 -18.16 -4.09 19.17
N TRP A 17 -18.43 -5.34 18.77
CA TRP A 17 -17.50 -6.14 17.98
C TRP A 17 -17.25 -5.57 16.59
N THR A 18 -18.30 -5.08 15.93
CA THR A 18 -18.19 -4.47 14.59
C THR A 18 -17.37 -3.18 14.63
N VAL A 19 -17.56 -2.35 15.66
CA VAL A 19 -16.80 -1.10 15.82
C VAL A 19 -15.33 -1.40 16.16
N PHE A 20 -15.06 -2.34 17.06
CA PHE A 20 -13.68 -2.71 17.44
C PHE A 20 -12.86 -3.31 16.28
N SER A 21 -13.52 -4.05 15.38
CA SER A 21 -12.84 -4.61 14.19
C SER A 21 -12.47 -3.54 13.17
N SER A 22 -13.26 -2.44 13.09
CA SER A 22 -13.00 -1.35 12.14
C SER A 22 -11.77 -0.51 12.50
N THR A 23 -11.42 -0.40 13.79
CA THR A 23 -10.24 0.34 14.25
C THR A 23 -8.92 -0.42 14.10
N LEU A 24 -8.97 -1.72 13.74
CA LEU A 24 -7.78 -2.54 13.47
C LEU A 24 -7.38 -2.54 11.98
N SER A 25 -8.12 -1.83 11.13
CA SER A 25 -7.79 -1.67 9.71
C SER A 25 -6.71 -0.61 9.56
N GLY A 26 -5.45 -1.05 9.65
CA GLY A 26 -4.25 -0.42 9.10
C GLY A 26 -4.02 1.04 9.49
N ALA A 27 -3.02 1.29 10.33
CA ALA A 27 -2.42 2.62 10.39
C ALA A 27 -1.93 2.98 8.98
N VAL A 28 -2.70 3.80 8.27
CA VAL A 28 -2.30 4.42 7.01
C VAL A 28 -1.11 5.29 7.40
N GLU A 29 0.12 4.85 7.08
CA GLU A 29 1.28 5.73 7.17
C GLU A 29 0.89 7.02 6.46
N PRO A 30 1.08 8.20 7.09
CA PRO A 30 0.83 9.46 6.40
C PRO A 30 1.59 9.36 5.09
N GLN A 31 0.87 9.49 3.98
CA GLN A 31 1.37 9.36 2.62
C GLN A 31 2.39 10.49 2.40
N SER A 32 3.58 10.32 2.95
CA SER A 32 4.73 11.14 2.64
C SER A 32 4.95 10.93 1.15
N SER A 33 4.95 12.03 0.41
CA SER A 33 5.15 11.99 -1.03
C SER A 33 6.52 11.38 -1.28
N TYR A 34 6.57 10.12 -1.70
CA TYR A 34 7.80 9.44 -2.10
C TYR A 34 8.43 10.08 -3.36
N SER A 35 7.93 11.22 -3.84
CA SER A 35 8.34 11.87 -5.09
C SER A 35 9.84 12.15 -5.18
N GLU A 36 10.46 12.62 -4.10
CA GLU A 36 11.91 12.90 -4.10
C GLU A 36 12.73 11.61 -4.15
N ALA A 37 12.39 10.65 -3.29
CA ALA A 37 13.04 9.34 -3.27
C ALA A 37 12.86 8.56 -4.58
N ILE A 38 11.67 8.63 -5.20
CA ILE A 38 11.40 8.04 -6.52
C ILE A 38 12.26 8.70 -7.59
N LYS A 39 12.42 10.03 -7.55
CA LYS A 39 13.27 10.74 -8.52
C LYS A 39 14.75 10.34 -8.41
N GLU A 40 15.25 10.20 -7.19
CA GLU A 40 16.61 9.70 -6.95
C GLU A 40 16.77 8.24 -7.43
N PHE A 41 15.76 7.41 -7.15
CA PHE A 41 15.74 6.01 -7.59
C PHE A 41 15.70 5.87 -9.11
N GLU A 42 14.88 6.66 -9.80
CA GLU A 42 14.81 6.67 -11.27
C GLU A 42 16.16 7.00 -11.89
N LYS A 43 16.86 8.02 -11.37
CA LYS A 43 18.21 8.38 -11.82
C LYS A 43 19.20 7.23 -11.63
N PHE A 44 19.17 6.57 -10.47
CA PHE A 44 20.02 5.41 -10.21
C PHE A 44 19.77 4.29 -11.22
N VAL A 45 18.51 3.98 -11.52
CA VAL A 45 18.15 2.93 -12.48
C VAL A 45 18.67 3.26 -13.87
N GLU A 46 18.51 4.50 -14.33
CA GLU A 46 19.02 4.94 -15.64
C GLU A 46 20.55 4.84 -15.73
N GLU A 47 21.27 5.28 -14.70
CA GLU A 47 22.73 5.19 -14.62
C GLU A 47 23.21 3.73 -14.63
N GLN A 48 22.55 2.87 -13.86
CA GLN A 48 22.91 1.44 -13.79
C GLN A 48 22.61 0.72 -15.11
N MET A 49 21.47 1.00 -15.74
CA MET A 49 21.13 0.44 -17.05
C MET A 49 22.14 0.84 -18.12
N ALA A 50 22.64 2.09 -18.08
CA ALA A 50 23.66 2.55 -19.01
C ALA A 50 24.99 1.79 -18.82
N LEU A 51 25.40 1.53 -17.57
CA LEU A 51 26.60 0.74 -17.26
C LEU A 51 26.46 -0.72 -17.71
N ASP A 52 25.30 -1.32 -17.44
CA ASP A 52 25.02 -2.72 -17.74
C ASP A 52 24.64 -2.96 -19.21
N LYS A 53 24.49 -1.89 -20.00
CA LYS A 53 23.97 -1.91 -21.38
C LYS A 53 22.62 -2.62 -21.47
N ALA A 54 21.78 -2.44 -20.46
CA ALA A 54 20.44 -3.02 -20.41
C ALA A 54 19.51 -2.23 -21.35
N PRO A 55 18.86 -2.89 -22.33
CA PRO A 55 17.98 -2.20 -23.29
C PRO A 55 16.63 -1.77 -22.67
N GLY A 56 16.22 -2.42 -21.59
CA GLY A 56 14.99 -2.13 -20.86
C GLY A 56 14.94 -2.82 -19.50
N LEU A 57 14.18 -2.24 -18.57
CA LEU A 57 13.95 -2.77 -17.24
C LEU A 57 12.58 -2.34 -16.72
N SER A 58 11.85 -3.24 -16.08
CA SER A 58 10.59 -2.91 -15.40
C SER A 58 10.78 -3.08 -13.90
N VAL A 59 10.43 -2.05 -13.13
CA VAL A 59 10.53 -2.06 -11.67
C VAL A 59 9.17 -1.76 -11.06
N GLY A 60 8.81 -2.51 -10.02
CA GLY A 60 7.63 -2.23 -9.21
C GLY A 60 7.90 -2.54 -7.74
N PHE A 61 7.38 -1.72 -6.85
CA PHE A 61 7.41 -1.98 -5.42
C PHE A 61 6.11 -1.55 -4.74
N LYS A 62 5.83 -2.18 -3.60
CA LYS A 62 4.67 -1.92 -2.76
C LYS A 62 5.13 -1.66 -1.33
N LYS A 63 4.64 -0.57 -0.73
CA LYS A 63 4.86 -0.25 0.69
C LYS A 63 3.54 0.19 1.31
N GLY A 64 2.98 -0.62 2.21
CA GLY A 64 1.61 -0.42 2.69
C GLY A 64 0.63 -0.43 1.52
N ASP A 65 -0.15 0.63 1.39
CA ASP A 65 -1.10 0.83 0.28
C ASP A 65 -0.50 1.58 -0.91
N PHE A 66 0.74 2.05 -0.80
CA PHE A 66 1.45 2.70 -1.89
C PHE A 66 1.99 1.65 -2.86
N ILE A 67 1.66 1.81 -4.15
CA ILE A 67 2.18 1.02 -5.25
C ILE A 67 2.80 1.97 -6.26
N TRP A 68 4.01 1.66 -6.69
CA TRP A 68 4.68 2.37 -7.79
C TRP A 68 5.28 1.36 -8.76
N THR A 69 5.12 1.63 -10.05
CA THR A 69 5.65 0.80 -11.13
C THR A 69 6.14 1.70 -12.25
N LYS A 70 7.28 1.35 -12.85
CA LYS A 70 7.80 2.05 -14.03
C LYS A 70 8.58 1.09 -14.93
N GLY A 71 8.36 1.24 -16.24
CA GLY A 71 9.22 0.67 -17.27
C GLY A 71 10.27 1.70 -17.69
N PHE A 72 11.49 1.23 -17.89
CA PHE A 72 12.64 1.97 -18.38
C PHE A 72 13.11 1.33 -19.70
N GLY A 73 13.64 2.14 -20.61
CA GLY A 73 14.10 1.71 -21.93
C GLY A 73 12.98 1.61 -22.99
N PHE A 74 13.30 0.97 -24.12
CA PHE A 74 12.42 0.91 -25.30
C PHE A 74 12.11 -0.54 -25.65
N SER A 75 10.89 -0.80 -26.12
CA SER A 75 10.44 -2.16 -26.48
C SER A 75 10.68 -2.49 -27.95
N ASP A 76 10.88 -1.49 -28.81
CA ASP A 76 11.23 -1.64 -30.21
C ASP A 76 12.49 -0.81 -30.50
N LEU A 77 13.59 -1.51 -30.78
CA LEU A 77 14.72 -0.93 -31.48
C LEU A 77 14.56 -1.16 -32.97
#